data_AF-A0A6P1HUU2-F1
#
_entry.id   AF-A0A6P1HUU2-F1
#
_cell.length_a   1.000
_cell.length_b   1.000
_cell.length_c   1.000
_cell.angle_alpha   90.00
_cell.angle_beta   90.00
_cell.angle_gamma   90.00
#
_symmetry.space_group_name_H-M   'P 1'
#
loop_
_entity.id
_entity.type
_entity.pdbx_description
1 polymer ?
#
loop_
_entity_poly.entity_id
_entity_poly.type
_entity_poly.pdbx_seq_one_letter_code
_entity_poly.pdbx_strand_id
1 'polypeptide(L)'
;MNARRAALTIFGSAAIALAVTPTAQASTVFDFLPPEIAALIPSGSADAVNPLLPPAPAAPAAPAPAPQVAPAPQAAPAPQLAPAPPAPRTGYKNCTEARNAGVTPIYRGQDGYAPHLDRDNDGIACE
;
A
#
# COMPACT_ATOMS: atom_id res chain seq x y z
N MET A 1 33.04 11.71 31.26
CA MET A 1 33.51 12.20 29.96
C MET A 1 34.01 11.02 29.17
N ASN A 2 33.26 10.56 28.16
CA ASN A 2 33.73 9.71 27.06
C ASN A 2 32.77 9.95 25.89
N ALA A 3 33.35 10.37 24.77
CA ALA A 3 32.68 11.05 23.69
C ALA A 3 32.01 10.10 22.68
N ARG A 4 30.72 10.35 22.46
CA ARG A 4 29.95 10.37 21.19
C ARG A 4 30.63 9.74 19.96
N ARG A 5 30.00 8.69 19.40
CA ARG A 5 29.72 8.59 17.94
C ARG A 5 28.37 7.92 17.73
N ALA A 6 27.36 8.75 17.50
CA ALA A 6 26.04 8.33 17.05
C ALA A 6 26.11 8.03 15.55
N ALA A 7 25.84 6.78 15.15
CA ALA A 7 25.62 6.42 13.76
C ALA A 7 24.15 6.74 13.42
N LEU A 8 23.94 7.95 12.90
CA LEU A 8 22.67 8.46 12.41
C LEU A 8 22.55 8.05 10.93
N THR A 9 21.99 6.87 10.65
CA THR A 9 21.64 6.46 9.28
C THR A 9 20.30 7.07 8.90
N ILE A 10 20.36 8.24 8.27
CA ILE A 10 19.25 8.86 7.52
C ILE A 10 19.45 8.50 6.05
N PHE A 11 18.63 7.60 5.53
CA PHE A 11 18.27 7.50 4.11
C PHE A 11 16.83 6.94 4.14
N GLY A 12 15.78 7.72 3.89
CA GLY A 12 15.65 8.68 2.82
C GLY A 12 14.89 8.01 1.68
N SER A 13 13.61 7.71 1.89
CA SER A 13 12.68 7.32 0.82
C SER A 13 11.35 8.04 1.05
N ALA A 14 11.41 9.37 1.11
CA ALA A 14 10.26 10.20 0.82
C ALA A 14 10.08 10.17 -0.70
N ALA A 15 9.08 9.43 -1.17
CA ALA A 15 8.61 9.53 -2.53
C ALA A 15 8.07 10.96 -2.73
N ILE A 16 8.90 11.85 -3.25
CA ILE A 16 8.46 13.16 -3.74
C ILE A 16 7.71 12.88 -5.03
N ALA A 17 6.39 12.72 -4.92
CA ALA A 17 5.50 12.82 -6.06
C ALA A 17 5.56 14.27 -6.54
N LEU A 18 6.41 14.54 -7.53
CA LEU A 18 6.32 15.73 -8.36
C LEU A 18 4.96 15.70 -9.04
N ALA A 19 4.00 16.41 -8.47
CA ALA A 19 2.83 16.87 -9.19
C ALA A 19 3.32 17.81 -10.29
N VAL A 20 3.57 17.26 -11.47
CA VAL A 20 3.71 18.05 -12.69
C VAL A 20 2.34 18.67 -12.92
N THR A 21 2.18 19.92 -12.53
CA THR A 21 1.11 20.76 -13.04
C THR A 21 1.34 20.93 -14.54
N PRO A 22 0.44 20.50 -15.43
CA PRO A 22 0.53 20.90 -16.82
C PRO A 22 0.12 22.38 -16.91
N THR A 23 1.04 23.30 -16.64
CA THR A 23 0.92 24.68 -17.13
C THR A 23 1.35 24.69 -18.59
N ALA A 24 0.57 24.01 -19.43
CA ALA A 24 0.71 24.07 -20.88
C ALA A 24 -0.51 24.78 -21.44
N GLN A 25 -0.67 26.06 -21.10
CA GLN A 25 -1.40 27.00 -21.93
C GLN A 25 -0.67 28.33 -21.89
N ALA A 26 0.05 28.59 -22.96
CA ALA A 26 -0.11 29.80 -23.77
C ALA A 26 1.24 30.15 -24.39
N SER A 27 1.45 29.62 -25.59
CA SER A 27 2.29 30.25 -26.60
C SER A 27 1.88 31.72 -26.67
N THR A 28 2.66 32.62 -26.08
CA THR A 28 2.51 34.03 -26.36
C THR A 28 3.88 34.58 -26.64
N VAL A 29 3.99 35.25 -27.77
CA VAL A 29 5.18 35.96 -28.29
C VAL A 29 5.75 36.98 -27.27
N PHE A 30 5.10 37.16 -26.13
CA PHE A 30 5.46 38.07 -25.05
C PHE A 30 6.71 37.65 -24.24
N ASP A 31 7.08 36.38 -24.20
CA ASP A 31 8.29 35.94 -23.48
C ASP A 31 9.61 36.35 -24.17
N PHE A 32 9.56 36.80 -25.42
CA PHE A 32 10.73 37.23 -26.20
C PHE A 32 10.80 38.75 -26.42
N LEU A 33 9.87 39.52 -25.88
CA LEU A 33 9.88 40.99 -25.99
C LEU A 33 10.37 41.64 -24.70
N PRO A 34 11.24 42.67 -24.77
CA PRO A 34 11.58 43.46 -23.61
C PRO A 34 10.32 44.11 -23.01
N PRO A 35 10.25 44.29 -21.68
CA PRO A 35 9.04 44.68 -20.96
C PRO A 35 8.46 46.02 -21.43
N GLU A 36 9.29 46.91 -21.98
CA GLU A 36 8.85 48.19 -22.54
C GLU A 36 8.01 48.04 -23.81
N ILE A 37 8.30 47.04 -24.65
CA ILE A 37 7.53 46.78 -25.88
C ILE A 37 6.25 46.02 -25.55
N ALA A 38 6.29 45.12 -24.55
CA ALA A 38 5.10 44.40 -24.08
C ALA A 38 4.01 45.36 -23.56
N ALA A 39 4.38 46.48 -22.93
CA ALA A 39 3.45 47.49 -22.40
C ALA A 39 2.81 48.38 -23.48
N LEU A 40 3.36 48.40 -24.71
CA LEU A 40 2.82 49.17 -25.84
C LEU A 40 1.74 48.39 -26.62
N ILE A 41 1.55 47.10 -26.34
CA ILE A 41 0.54 46.29 -26.98
C ILE A 41 -0.76 46.48 -26.19
N PRO A 42 -1.80 47.14 -26.75
CA PRO A 42 -3.06 47.33 -26.05
C PRO A 42 -3.67 45.96 -25.75
N SER A 43 -3.95 45.70 -24.48
CA SER A 43 -4.73 44.55 -24.03
C SER A 43 -6.05 44.51 -24.82
N GLY A 44 -6.16 43.57 -25.76
CA GLY A 44 -7.27 43.45 -26.71
C GLY A 44 -6.88 43.31 -28.18
N SER A 45 -5.61 43.48 -28.56
CA SER A 45 -5.18 43.28 -29.96
C SER A 45 -5.20 41.83 -30.45
N ALA A 46 -5.40 40.86 -29.55
CA ALA A 46 -5.64 39.46 -29.92
C ALA A 46 -6.96 39.29 -30.70
N ASP A 47 -7.97 40.12 -30.42
CA ASP A 47 -9.26 40.09 -31.13
C ASP A 47 -9.15 40.65 -32.56
N ALA A 48 -8.22 41.57 -32.81
CA ALA A 48 -8.06 42.21 -34.12
C ALA A 48 -7.52 41.25 -35.21
N VAL A 49 -6.75 40.23 -34.80
CA VAL A 49 -6.22 39.21 -35.73
C VAL A 49 -7.09 37.95 -35.79
N ASN A 50 -7.99 37.74 -34.82
CA ASN A 50 -8.92 36.62 -34.77
C ASN A 50 -9.71 36.35 -36.07
N PRO A 51 -10.25 37.35 -36.80
CA PRO A 51 -10.96 37.09 -38.06
C PRO A 51 -10.07 36.64 -39.22
N LEU A 52 -8.73 36.74 -39.09
CA LEU A 52 -7.77 36.31 -40.11
C LEU A 52 -7.19 34.92 -39.82
N LEU A 53 -7.45 34.34 -38.64
CA LEU A 53 -7.01 32.99 -38.35
C LEU A 53 -7.94 31.97 -39.02
N PRO A 54 -7.40 30.92 -39.67
CA PRO A 54 -8.24 29.81 -40.12
C PRO A 54 -8.97 29.18 -38.93
N PRO A 55 -10.20 28.69 -39.11
CA PRO A 55 -10.93 28.02 -38.04
C PRO A 55 -10.09 26.87 -37.50
N ALA A 56 -9.90 26.84 -36.18
CA ALA A 56 -9.15 25.77 -35.53
C ALA A 56 -9.76 24.42 -35.91
N PRO A 57 -8.94 23.40 -36.26
CA PRO A 57 -9.45 22.07 -36.53
C PRO A 57 -10.20 21.56 -35.29
N ALA A 58 -11.39 20.99 -35.50
CA ALA A 58 -12.18 20.42 -34.43
C ALA A 58 -11.35 19.39 -33.66
N ALA A 59 -11.21 19.58 -32.35
CA ALA A 59 -10.49 18.64 -31.51
C ALA A 59 -11.16 17.25 -31.62
N PRO A 60 -10.38 16.16 -31.73
CA PRO A 60 -10.94 14.82 -31.77
C PRO A 60 -11.76 14.57 -30.49
N ALA A 61 -12.90 13.90 -30.64
CA ALA A 61 -13.76 13.55 -29.52
C ALA A 61 -12.95 12.72 -28.51
N ALA A 62 -13.02 13.12 -27.23
CA ALA A 62 -12.34 12.43 -26.16
C ALA A 62 -12.80 10.96 -26.08
N PRO A 63 -11.90 10.01 -25.77
CA PRO A 63 -12.27 8.61 -25.59
C PRO A 63 -13.32 8.46 -24.48
N ALA A 64 -14.27 7.55 -24.68
CA ALA A 64 -15.25 7.23 -23.64
C ALA A 64 -14.56 6.72 -22.36
N PRO A 65 -15.07 7.06 -21.16
CA PRO A 65 -14.51 6.58 -19.90
C PRO A 65 -14.51 5.05 -19.84
N ALA A 66 -13.40 4.46 -19.40
CA ALA A 66 -13.28 3.02 -19.23
C ALA A 66 -14.24 2.52 -18.12
N PRO A 67 -14.77 1.28 -18.22
CA PRO A 67 -15.59 0.68 -17.18
C PRO A 67 -14.84 0.60 -15.84
N GLN A 68 -15.45 1.08 -14.77
CA GLN A 68 -14.88 0.98 -13.43
C GLN A 68 -15.12 -0.43 -12.87
N VAL A 69 -14.07 -1.02 -12.29
CA VAL A 69 -14.13 -2.34 -11.66
C VAL A 69 -14.83 -2.22 -10.30
N ALA A 70 -15.84 -3.06 -10.06
CA ALA A 70 -16.55 -3.08 -8.78
C ALA A 70 -15.63 -3.57 -7.63
N PRO A 71 -15.81 -3.06 -6.40
CA PRO A 71 -15.05 -3.52 -5.24
C PRO A 71 -15.26 -5.01 -4.97
N ALA A 72 -14.18 -5.72 -4.68
CA ALA A 72 -14.25 -7.13 -4.28
C ALA A 72 -14.92 -7.28 -2.90
N PRO A 73 -15.66 -8.38 -2.66
CA PRO A 73 -16.24 -8.67 -1.34
C PRO A 73 -15.15 -8.77 -0.27
N GLN A 74 -15.42 -8.21 0.91
CA GLN A 74 -14.53 -8.33 2.06
C GLN A 74 -14.61 -9.74 2.67
N ALA A 75 -13.45 -10.30 3.03
CA ALA A 75 -13.38 -11.60 3.67
C ALA A 75 -14.03 -11.57 5.06
N ALA A 76 -14.79 -12.63 5.39
CA ALA A 76 -15.40 -12.79 6.70
C ALA A 76 -14.34 -13.03 7.79
N PRO A 77 -14.58 -12.63 9.05
CA PRO A 77 -13.70 -12.92 10.17
C PRO A 77 -13.50 -14.43 10.37
N ALA A 78 -12.26 -14.86 10.66
CA ALA A 78 -11.97 -16.26 10.96
C ALA A 78 -12.57 -16.66 12.32
N PRO A 79 -13.02 -17.94 12.48
CA PRO A 79 -13.49 -18.44 13.77
C PRO A 79 -12.40 -18.32 14.85
N GLN A 80 -12.80 -17.87 16.04
CA GLN A 80 -11.92 -17.83 17.21
C GLN A 80 -11.95 -19.19 17.91
N LEU A 81 -10.77 -19.78 18.17
CA LEU A 81 -10.64 -21.02 18.95
C LEU A 81 -11.05 -20.76 20.41
N ALA A 82 -11.89 -21.66 20.96
CA ALA A 82 -12.22 -21.62 22.37
C ALA A 82 -10.97 -21.89 23.23
N PRO A 83 -10.90 -21.34 24.46
CA PRO A 83 -9.80 -21.64 25.39
C PRO A 83 -9.67 -23.15 25.65
N ALA A 84 -8.47 -23.68 25.51
CA ALA A 84 -8.19 -25.08 25.81
C ALA A 84 -8.38 -25.36 27.32
N PRO A 85 -8.84 -26.56 27.69
CA PRO A 85 -8.86 -26.98 29.09
C PRO A 85 -7.44 -26.99 29.69
N PRO A 86 -7.28 -26.76 31.01
CA PRO A 86 -5.96 -26.78 31.65
C PRO A 86 -5.27 -28.13 31.45
N ALA A 87 -4.08 -28.12 30.86
CA ALA A 87 -3.33 -29.34 30.64
C ALA A 87 -2.59 -29.78 31.92
N PRO A 88 -2.37 -31.09 32.11
CA PRO A 88 -1.54 -31.58 33.21
C PRO A 88 -0.08 -31.15 33.03
N ARG A 89 0.54 -30.67 34.12
CA ARG A 89 1.96 -30.23 34.13
C ARG A 89 2.94 -31.34 33.74
N THR A 90 2.54 -32.59 33.94
CA THR A 90 3.35 -33.79 33.62
C THR A 90 3.11 -34.32 32.21
N GLY A 91 2.23 -33.70 31.42
CA GLY A 91 1.78 -34.25 30.15
C GLY A 91 0.71 -35.34 30.30
N TYR A 92 0.15 -35.77 29.17
CA TYR A 92 -0.83 -36.85 29.09
C TYR A 92 -0.16 -38.23 29.16
N LYS A 93 -0.87 -39.26 29.64
CA LYS A 93 -0.35 -40.63 29.69
C LYS A 93 -0.15 -41.20 28.29
N ASN A 94 -1.04 -40.87 27.36
CA ASN A 94 -1.02 -41.33 25.98
C ASN A 94 -1.87 -40.40 25.09
N CYS A 95 -1.74 -40.58 23.77
CA CYS A 95 -2.49 -39.77 22.80
C CYS A 95 -4.00 -40.01 22.81
N THR A 96 -4.47 -41.15 23.29
CA THR A 96 -5.92 -41.39 23.45
C THR A 96 -6.50 -40.45 24.50
N GLU A 97 -5.81 -40.26 25.62
CA GLU A 97 -6.22 -39.32 26.66
C GLU A 97 -6.23 -37.87 26.15
N ALA A 98 -5.18 -37.46 25.43
CA ALA A 98 -5.08 -36.13 24.84
C ALA A 98 -6.20 -35.86 23.81
N ARG A 99 -6.52 -36.85 22.95
CA ARG A 99 -7.61 -36.76 21.98
C ARG A 99 -8.98 -36.68 22.67
N ASN A 100 -9.19 -37.47 23.72
CA ASN A 100 -10.42 -37.42 24.52
C ASN A 100 -10.59 -36.06 25.20
N ALA A 101 -9.49 -35.38 25.54
CA ALA A 101 -9.50 -34.02 26.06
C ALA A 101 -9.67 -32.94 24.96
N GLY A 102 -9.59 -33.30 23.68
CA GLY A 102 -9.76 -32.38 22.56
C GLY A 102 -8.62 -31.38 22.38
N VAL A 103 -7.42 -31.69 22.87
CA VAL A 103 -6.26 -30.77 22.84
C VAL A 103 -5.22 -31.11 21.76
N THR A 104 -5.46 -32.15 20.96
CA THR A 104 -4.55 -32.58 19.90
C THR A 104 -4.81 -31.83 18.59
N PRO A 105 -3.77 -31.51 17.79
CA PRO A 105 -2.35 -31.81 17.99
C PRO A 105 -1.67 -30.92 19.07
N ILE A 106 -0.77 -31.50 19.86
CA ILE A 106 -0.05 -30.78 20.94
C ILE A 106 1.35 -30.41 20.48
N TYR A 107 1.65 -29.12 20.40
CA TYR A 107 2.94 -28.65 19.90
C TYR A 107 4.00 -28.56 21.00
N ARG A 108 5.27 -28.75 20.63
CA ARG A 108 6.42 -28.57 21.54
C ARG A 108 6.36 -27.20 22.21
N GLY A 109 6.47 -27.19 23.54
CA GLY A 109 6.39 -25.97 24.35
C GLY A 109 4.96 -25.59 24.78
N GLN A 110 3.93 -26.29 24.31
CA GLN A 110 2.59 -26.18 24.88
C GLN A 110 2.47 -27.00 26.16
N ASP A 111 1.62 -26.53 27.06
CA ASP A 111 1.25 -27.30 28.24
C ASP A 111 0.61 -28.63 27.82
N GLY A 112 1.02 -29.72 28.48
CA GLY A 112 0.59 -31.06 28.11
C GLY A 112 1.50 -31.77 27.09
N TYR A 113 2.46 -31.08 26.46
CA TYR A 113 3.47 -31.72 25.63
C TYR A 113 4.37 -32.60 26.49
N ALA A 114 4.62 -33.81 26.02
CA ALA A 114 5.63 -34.68 26.58
C ALA A 114 6.33 -35.47 25.47
N PRO A 115 7.67 -35.65 25.51
CA PRO A 115 8.41 -36.32 24.44
C PRO A 115 7.95 -37.75 24.13
N HIS A 116 7.32 -38.45 25.10
CA HIS A 116 6.79 -39.79 24.87
C HIS A 116 5.49 -39.82 24.04
N LEU A 117 4.87 -38.67 23.80
CA LEU A 117 3.67 -38.51 22.97
C LEU A 117 4.00 -38.21 21.50
N ASP A 118 5.25 -37.84 21.24
CA ASP A 118 5.79 -37.43 19.95
C ASP A 118 6.65 -38.58 19.40
N ARG A 119 6.04 -39.44 18.57
CA ARG A 119 6.62 -40.72 18.18
C ARG A 119 7.85 -40.55 17.29
N ASP A 120 7.81 -39.56 16.40
CA ASP A 120 8.84 -39.22 15.42
C ASP A 120 9.72 -38.04 15.85
N ASN A 121 9.39 -37.38 16.96
CA ASN A 121 10.15 -36.28 17.56
C ASN A 121 10.21 -35.02 16.68
N ASP A 122 9.21 -34.80 15.82
CA ASP A 122 9.15 -33.64 14.94
C ASP A 122 8.66 -32.36 15.66
N GLY A 123 8.19 -32.52 16.90
CA GLY A 123 7.66 -31.44 17.73
C GLY A 123 6.14 -31.30 17.70
N ILE A 124 5.42 -32.22 17.07
CA ILE A 124 3.97 -32.29 17.11
C ILE A 124 3.54 -33.65 17.69
N ALA A 125 2.97 -33.61 18.90
CA ALA A 125 2.53 -34.80 19.59
C ALA A 125 1.09 -35.17 19.20
N CYS A 126 0.85 -36.48 19.08
CA CYS A 126 -0.45 -37.10 18.87
C CYS A 126 -1.12 -36.86 17.50
N GLU A 127 -0.29 -36.72 16.46
CA GLU A 127 -0.67 -36.86 15.04
C GLU A 127 -1.46 -38.16 14.74
#